data_AF-A0A7X6S3B6-F1
#
_entry.id   AF-A0A7X6S3B6-F1
#
_cell.length_a   1.000
_cell.length_b   1.000
_cell.length_c   1.000
_cell.angle_alpha   90.00
_cell.angle_beta   90.00
_cell.angle_gamma   90.00
#
_symmetry.space_group_name_H-M   'P 1'
#
loop_
_entity.id
_entity.type
_entity.pdbx_description
1 polymer ?
#
loop_
_entity_poly.entity_id
_entity_poly.type
_entity_poly.pdbx_seq_one_letter_code
_entity_poly.pdbx_strand_id
1 'polypeptide(L)'
;MKPEDLIAELNLDESDETTQLITNLIETSKVIVSQAVNSKVDQTIFEADLVYQRAIMTLATQMFYDRTLDGGLSLGLKMLIENLQGKFIGGVNELTK
;
A
#
# COMPACT_ATOMS: atom_id res chain seq x y z
N MET A 1 -7.07 -4.34 6.78
CA MET A 1 -7.48 -3.07 6.16
C MET A 1 -8.80 -3.29 5.48
N LYS A 2 -9.79 -2.45 5.76
CA LYS A 2 -11.14 -2.67 5.24
C LYS A 2 -11.44 -1.66 4.12
N PRO A 3 -12.09 -2.06 3.01
CA PRO A 3 -12.42 -1.14 1.91
C PRO A 3 -13.20 0.10 2.36
N GLU A 4 -14.06 -0.06 3.37
CA GLU A 4 -14.89 0.98 3.95
C GLU A 4 -14.06 2.13 4.54
N ASP A 5 -12.84 1.84 5.03
CA ASP A 5 -11.93 2.85 5.55
C ASP A 5 -11.54 3.86 4.45
N LEU A 6 -11.23 3.35 3.24
CA LEU A 6 -10.82 4.21 2.12
C LEU A 6 -12.03 4.88 1.45
N ILE A 7 -13.18 4.21 1.38
CA ILE A 7 -14.44 4.81 0.91
C ILE A 7 -14.77 6.05 1.75
N ALA A 8 -14.69 5.92 3.07
CA ALA A 8 -14.91 7.03 3.99
C ALA A 8 -13.85 8.13 3.84
N GLU A 9 -12.56 7.79 3.73
CA GLU A 9 -11.47 8.78 3.55
C GLU A 9 -11.63 9.58 2.24
N LEU A 10 -12.12 8.94 1.18
CA LEU A 10 -12.36 9.56 -0.12
C LEU A 10 -13.74 10.23 -0.23
N ASN A 11 -14.57 10.19 0.82
CA ASN A 11 -15.95 10.69 0.83
C ASN A 11 -16.79 10.13 -0.33
N LEU A 12 -16.66 8.84 -0.60
CA LEU A 12 -17.43 8.15 -1.64
C LEU A 12 -18.71 7.57 -1.05
N ASP A 13 -19.77 7.50 -1.88
CA ASP A 13 -20.98 6.77 -1.51
C ASP A 13 -20.72 5.26 -1.50
N GLU A 14 -21.14 4.61 -0.43
CA GLU A 14 -21.04 3.16 -0.29
C GLU A 14 -22.06 2.47 -1.19
N SER A 15 -21.56 1.69 -2.15
CA SER A 15 -22.33 0.85 -3.05
C SER A 15 -21.52 -0.40 -3.37
N ASP A 16 -22.17 -1.48 -3.83
CA ASP A 16 -21.47 -2.71 -4.21
C ASP A 16 -20.39 -2.45 -5.26
N GLU A 17 -20.65 -1.55 -6.21
CA GLU A 17 -19.72 -1.16 -7.26
C GLU A 17 -18.52 -0.39 -6.69
N THR A 18 -18.76 0.59 -5.82
CA THR A 18 -17.70 1.36 -5.15
C THR A 18 -16.84 0.43 -4.29
N THR A 19 -17.47 -0.44 -3.50
CA THR A 19 -16.78 -1.39 -2.61
C THR A 19 -15.93 -2.38 -3.40
N GLN A 20 -16.45 -2.92 -4.50
CA GLN A 20 -15.67 -3.81 -5.36
C GLN A 20 -14.48 -3.10 -6.01
N LEU A 21 -14.67 -1.86 -6.49
CA LEU A 21 -13.60 -1.06 -7.07
C LEU A 21 -12.50 -0.78 -6.04
N ILE A 22 -12.86 -0.26 -4.87
CA ILE A 22 -11.91 0.08 -3.82
C ILE A 22 -11.17 -1.16 -3.32
N THR A 23 -11.87 -2.30 -3.16
CA THR A 23 -11.25 -3.58 -2.82
C THR A 23 -10.16 -3.95 -3.83
N ASN A 24 -10.46 -3.88 -5.13
CA ASN A 24 -9.50 -4.21 -6.18
C ASN A 24 -8.28 -3.28 -6.18
N LEU A 25 -8.47 -1.98 -5.90
CA LEU A 25 -7.38 -1.01 -5.81
C LEU A 25 -6.49 -1.28 -4.59
N ILE A 26 -7.07 -1.60 -3.44
CA ILE A 26 -6.33 -1.97 -2.23
C ILE A 26 -5.53 -3.26 -2.48
N GLU A 27 -6.13 -4.31 -3.04
CA GLU A 27 -5.43 -5.57 -3.32
C GLU A 27 -4.29 -5.39 -4.32
N THR A 28 -4.51 -4.60 -5.38
CA THR A 28 -3.45 -4.26 -6.33
C THR A 28 -2.32 -3.48 -5.65
N SER A 29 -2.67 -2.53 -4.79
CA SER A 29 -1.70 -1.72 -4.06
C SER A 29 -0.87 -2.54 -3.08
N LYS A 30 -1.48 -3.52 -2.39
CA LYS A 30 -0.77 -4.48 -1.52
C LYS A 30 0.34 -5.20 -2.28
N VAL A 31 0.01 -5.76 -3.44
CA VAL A 31 0.97 -6.50 -4.27
C VAL A 31 2.12 -5.59 -4.70
N ILE A 32 1.82 -4.39 -5.22
CA ILE A 32 2.84 -3.45 -5.70
C ILE A 32 3.76 -3.02 -4.55
N VAL A 33 3.21 -2.62 -3.41
CA VAL A 33 4.00 -2.14 -2.26
C VAL A 33 4.86 -3.27 -1.69
N SER A 34 4.32 -4.48 -1.51
CA SER A 34 5.10 -5.62 -0.99
C SER A 34 6.27 -5.97 -1.90
N GLN A 35 6.05 -5.98 -3.22
CA GLN A 35 7.10 -6.26 -4.19
C GLN A 35 8.16 -5.16 -4.24
N ALA A 36 7.74 -3.89 -4.16
CA ALA A 36 8.66 -2.76 -4.13
C ALA A 36 9.52 -2.75 -2.86
N VAL A 37 8.97 -3.19 -1.72
CA VAL A 37 9.67 -3.21 -0.44
C VAL A 37 10.60 -4.41 -0.32
N ASN A 38 10.07 -5.63 -0.28
CA ASN A 38 10.86 -6.86 -0.23
C ASN A 38 9.96 -8.07 -0.54
N SER A 39 10.10 -8.64 -1.74
CA SER A 39 9.28 -9.76 -2.19
C SER A 39 9.52 -11.09 -1.46
N LYS A 40 10.49 -11.15 -0.54
CA LYS A 40 10.82 -12.35 0.25
C LYS A 40 10.16 -12.35 1.64
N VAL A 41 9.62 -11.21 2.07
CA VAL A 41 8.95 -11.08 3.37
C VAL A 41 7.51 -11.57 3.21
N ASP A 42 7.05 -12.34 4.21
CA ASP A 42 5.67 -12.83 4.23
C ASP A 42 4.68 -11.67 4.35
N GLN A 43 3.59 -11.73 3.59
CA GLN A 43 2.57 -10.69 3.54
C GLN A 43 1.99 -10.37 4.93
N THR A 44 1.84 -11.37 5.81
CA THR A 44 1.30 -11.18 7.16
C THR A 44 2.19 -10.29 8.03
N ILE A 45 3.50 -10.28 7.79
CA ILE A 45 4.46 -9.40 8.47
C ILE A 45 4.24 -7.96 8.04
N PHE A 46 4.02 -7.72 6.74
CA PHE A 46 3.72 -6.39 6.22
C PHE A 46 2.37 -5.88 6.74
N GLU A 47 1.33 -6.70 6.77
CA GLU A 47 -0.01 -6.28 7.16
C GLU A 47 -0.11 -5.81 8.61
N ALA A 48 0.82 -6.21 9.48
CA ALA A 48 0.93 -5.72 10.85
C ALA A 48 1.59 -4.33 10.97
N ASP A 49 2.20 -3.83 9.89
CA ASP A 49 2.95 -2.57 9.88
C ASP A 49 2.08 -1.37 9.46
N LEU A 50 1.99 -0.34 10.32
CA LEU A 50 1.17 0.84 10.07
C LEU A 50 1.68 1.70 8.90
N VAL A 51 2.99 1.75 8.65
CA VAL A 51 3.58 2.46 7.52
C VAL A 51 3.24 1.74 6.22
N TYR A 52 3.28 0.41 6.23
CA TYR A 52 2.84 -0.41 5.10
C TYR A 52 1.35 -0.21 4.80
N GLN A 53 0.50 -0.22 5.82
CA GLN A 53 -0.92 0.09 5.65
C GLN A 53 -1.14 1.48 5.05
N ARG A 54 -0.41 2.51 5.52
CA ARG A 54 -0.50 3.85 4.94
C ARG A 54 -0.02 3.90 3.48
N ALA A 55 1.03 3.15 3.13
CA ALA A 55 1.54 3.08 1.76
C ALA A 55 0.50 2.48 0.79
N ILE A 56 -0.20 1.41 1.20
CA ILE A 56 -1.29 0.83 0.43
C ILE A 56 -2.41 1.84 0.19
N MET A 57 -2.89 2.49 1.26
CA MET A 57 -3.97 3.49 1.12
C MET A 57 -3.55 4.63 0.18
N THR A 58 -2.33 5.11 0.33
CA THR A 58 -1.79 6.19 -0.52
C THR A 58 -1.75 5.77 -1.99
N LEU A 59 -1.27 4.56 -2.29
CA LEU A 59 -1.24 4.06 -3.66
C LEU A 59 -2.65 3.81 -4.20
N ALA A 60 -3.54 3.23 -3.40
CA ALA A 60 -4.93 3.00 -3.81
C ALA A 60 -5.65 4.32 -4.12
N THR A 61 -5.44 5.37 -3.31
CA THR A 61 -5.93 6.73 -3.60
C THR A 61 -5.34 7.28 -4.89
N GLN A 62 -4.03 7.15 -5.11
CA GLN A 62 -3.41 7.62 -6.35
C GLN A 62 -4.00 6.89 -7.57
N MET A 63 -4.13 5.56 -7.51
CA MET A 63 -4.71 4.75 -8.58
C MET A 63 -6.19 5.02 -8.82
N PHE A 64 -6.94 5.45 -7.78
CA PHE A 64 -8.33 5.85 -7.93
C PHE A 64 -8.45 7.10 -8.82
N TYR A 65 -7.59 8.10 -8.62
CA TYR A 65 -7.59 9.33 -9.41
C TYR A 65 -6.84 9.21 -10.75
N ASP A 66 -5.75 8.45 -10.77
CA ASP A 66 -4.88 8.24 -11.93
C ASP A 66 -4.43 6.77 -11.99
N ARG A 67 -5.13 5.97 -12.81
CA ARG A 67 -4.84 4.54 -12.96
C ARG A 67 -3.54 4.24 -13.70
N THR A 68 -3.06 5.15 -14.54
CA THR A 68 -1.83 4.96 -15.33
C THR A 68 -0.60 5.42 -14.57
N LEU A 69 -0.79 6.20 -13.50
CA LEU A 69 0.28 6.81 -12.73
C LEU A 69 1.20 7.62 -13.65
N ASP A 70 0.62 8.44 -14.51
CA ASP A 70 1.35 9.23 -15.53
C ASP A 70 2.38 10.16 -14.88
N GLY A 71 2.06 10.70 -13.70
CA GLY A 71 2.97 11.51 -12.87
C GLY A 71 3.95 10.67 -12.02
N GLY A 72 3.87 9.35 -12.10
CA GLY A 72 4.56 8.41 -11.23
C GLY A 72 4.03 8.41 -9.79
N LEU A 73 4.77 7.74 -8.90
CA LEU A 73 4.44 7.68 -7.48
C LEU A 73 4.63 9.06 -6.82
N SER A 74 3.70 9.43 -5.94
CA SER A 74 3.81 10.66 -5.16
C SER A 74 5.08 10.66 -4.30
N LEU A 75 5.59 11.85 -3.97
CA LEU A 75 6.75 11.97 -3.08
C LEU A 75 6.50 11.30 -1.73
N GLY A 76 5.29 11.48 -1.16
CA GLY A 76 4.91 10.84 0.09
C GLY A 76 4.94 9.30 -0.01
N LEU A 77 4.38 8.73 -1.08
CA LEU A 77 4.43 7.28 -1.30
C LEU A 77 5.87 6.76 -1.46
N LYS A 78 6.72 7.47 -2.19
CA LYS A 78 8.15 7.12 -2.32
C LYS A 78 8.84 7.08 -0.96
N MET A 79 8.64 8.10 -0.12
CA MET A 79 9.21 8.15 1.24
C MET A 79 8.72 7.00 2.13
N LEU A 80 7.44 6.62 2.03
CA LEU A 80 6.90 5.47 2.76
C LEU A 80 7.56 4.16 2.31
N ILE A 81 7.70 3.95 1.00
CA ILE A 81 8.35 2.76 0.44
C ILE A 81 9.83 2.72 0.86
N GLU A 82 10.56 3.82 0.76
CA GLU A 82 11.97 3.91 1.18
C GLU A 82 12.14 3.58 2.68
N ASN A 83 11.25 4.08 3.53
CA ASN A 83 11.26 3.74 4.96
C ASN A 83 11.03 2.24 5.20
N LEU A 84 10.05 1.67 4.52
CA LEU A 84 9.75 0.24 4.59
C LEU A 84 10.90 -0.61 4.06
N GLN A 85 11.54 -0.22 2.96
CA GLN A 85 12.75 -0.86 2.44
C GLN A 85 13.88 -0.83 3.46
N GLY A 86 14.15 0.31 4.09
CA GLY A 86 15.15 0.41 5.15
C GLY A 86 14.86 -0.57 6.30
N LYS A 87 13.60 -0.70 6.70
CA LYS A 87 13.15 -1.63 7.75
C LYS A 87 13.31 -3.11 7.36
N PHE A 88 12.84 -3.48 6.17
CA PHE A 88 12.68 -4.89 5.77
C PHE A 88 13.79 -5.45 4.87
N ILE A 89 14.62 -4.60 4.27
CA ILE A 89 15.86 -5.01 3.58
C ILE A 89 17.04 -4.93 4.56
N GLY A 90 17.10 -3.89 5.39
CA GLY A 90 18.17 -3.69 6.37
C GLY A 90 18.15 -4.70 7.53
N GLY A 91 16.96 -5.13 7.97
CA GLY A 91 16.80 -6.02 9.12
C GLY A 91 17.23 -7.48 8.93
N VAL A 92 17.43 -7.95 7.68
CA VAL A 92 17.86 -9.34 7.43
C VAL A 92 19.30 -9.59 7.93
N ASN A 93 20.12 -8.55 8.01
CA ASN A 93 21.52 -8.65 8.45
C ASN A 93 21.71 -8.67 9.97
N GLU A 94 20.68 -8.35 10.77
CA GLU A 94 20.81 -8.27 12.25
C GLU A 94 20.26 -9.51 12.98
N LEU A 95 19.48 -10.35 12.31
CA LEU A 95 18.96 -11.61 12.89
C LEU A 95 19.85 -12.84 12.61
N THR A 96 21.04 -12.63 12.05
CA THR A 96 22.04 -13.66 11.73
C THR A 96 23.39 -13.45 12.43
N LYS A 97 23.45 -12.63 13.49
CA LYS A 97 24.62 -12.48 14.36
C LYS A 97 24.36 -13.01 15.77
#